data_AF-A0A3S0ZA98-F1
#
_entry.id   AF-A0A3S0ZA98-F1
#
_cell.length_a   1.000
_cell.length_b   1.000
_cell.length_c   1.000
_cell.angle_alpha   90.00
_cell.angle_beta   90.00
_cell.angle_gamma   90.00
#
_symmetry.space_group_name_H-M   'P 1'
#
loop_
_entity.id
_entity.type
_entity.pdbx_description
1 polymer ?
#
loop_
_entity_poly.entity_id
_entity_poly.type
_entity_poly.pdbx_seq_one_letter_code
_entity_poly.pdbx_strand_id
1 'polypeptide(L)'
;MCQAVVPHIPVVLVTLGNLGLMLCHSHGSRVEHPMTLLRSSPPPEASFHAVYFPTLRENTAITSVSGAGDCLSATFVAAMLEGRSTDECVRLSLNAAELSLASSDAVPGTISQSSVLDQGSRDPFPHWKPRVLKTG
;
A
#
# COMPACT_ATOMS: atom_id res chain seq x y z
N MET A 1 -8.64 -14.02 -13.26
CA MET A 1 -9.35 -13.87 -11.97
C MET A 1 -10.73 -14.48 -12.12
N CYS A 2 -11.24 -15.20 -11.11
CA CYS A 2 -12.57 -15.83 -11.20
C CYS A 2 -13.66 -14.75 -11.25
N GLN A 3 -14.43 -14.68 -12.35
CA GLN A 3 -15.48 -13.66 -12.55
C GLN A 3 -16.51 -13.62 -11.43
N ALA A 4 -16.80 -14.76 -10.80
CA ALA A 4 -17.75 -14.83 -9.69
C ALA A 4 -17.24 -14.14 -8.41
N VAL A 5 -15.92 -13.96 -8.25
CA VAL A 5 -15.32 -13.40 -7.03
C VAL A 5 -15.08 -11.89 -7.16
N VAL A 6 -14.90 -11.39 -8.38
CA VAL A 6 -14.63 -9.97 -8.65
C VAL A 6 -15.66 -9.02 -8.00
N PRO A 7 -16.98 -9.29 -8.04
CA PRO A 7 -17.97 -8.43 -7.38
C PRO A 7 -17.86 -8.39 -5.85
N HIS A 8 -17.15 -9.35 -5.25
CA HIS A 8 -17.01 -9.49 -3.80
C HIS A 8 -15.66 -9.01 -3.28
N ILE A 9 -14.79 -8.50 -4.15
CA ILE A 9 -13.48 -7.94 -3.78
C ILE A 9 -13.53 -6.42 -3.96
N PRO A 10 -13.84 -5.66 -2.89
CA PRO A 10 -13.99 -4.21 -2.99
C PRO A 10 -12.65 -3.49 -3.21
N VAL A 11 -11.55 -4.13 -2.81
CA VAL A 11 -10.19 -3.57 -2.84
C VAL A 11 -9.19 -4.64 -3.27
N VAL A 12 -8.28 -4.27 -4.17
CA VAL A 12 -7.13 -5.08 -4.55
C VAL A 12 -5.88 -4.25 -4.35
N LEU A 13 -4.97 -4.75 -3.52
CA LEU A 13 -3.60 -4.26 -3.41
C LEU A 13 -2.71 -5.12 -4.32
N VAL A 14 -2.08 -4.50 -5.32
CA VAL A 14 -1.17 -5.17 -6.25
C VAL A 14 0.24 -4.66 -5.97
N THR A 15 1.09 -5.52 -5.43
CA THR A 15 2.52 -5.21 -5.27
C THR A 15 3.22 -5.33 -6.63
N LEU A 16 4.07 -4.35 -6.95
CA LEU A 16 4.78 -4.24 -8.22
C LEU A 16 6.30 -4.34 -8.04
N GLY A 17 6.75 -4.97 -6.95
CA GLY A 17 8.16 -5.08 -6.59
C GLY A 17 8.82 -3.71 -6.49
N ASN A 18 9.94 -3.52 -7.20
CA ASN A 18 10.69 -2.27 -7.24
C ASN A 18 9.92 -1.09 -7.88
N LEU A 19 8.75 -1.33 -8.49
CA LEU A 19 7.90 -0.25 -9.02
C LEU A 19 6.95 0.31 -7.95
N GLY A 20 6.75 -0.38 -6.82
CA GLY A 20 5.87 0.07 -5.74
C GLY A 20 4.57 -0.71 -5.63
N LEU A 21 3.44 -0.02 -5.56
CA LEU A 21 2.13 -0.59 -5.22
C LEU A 21 1.02 0.03 -6.07
N MET A 22 0.02 -0.75 -6.45
CA MET A 22 -1.22 -0.23 -7.02
C MET A 22 -2.40 -0.61 -6.11
N LEU A 23 -3.22 0.39 -5.78
CA LEU A 23 -4.49 0.21 -5.08
C LEU A 23 -5.62 0.32 -6.10
N CYS A 24 -6.38 -0.75 -6.26
CA CYS A 24 -7.59 -0.77 -7.07
C CYS A 24 -8.80 -0.93 -6.17
N HIS A 25 -9.86 -0.18 -6.42
CA HIS A 25 -11.13 -0.35 -5.72
C HIS A 25 -12.32 0.03 -6.59
N SER A 26 -13.49 -0.51 -6.27
CA SER A 26 -14.72 -0.25 -7.03
C SER A 26 -15.43 1.04 -6.62
N HIS A 27 -14.73 2.02 -6.04
CA HIS A 27 -15.35 3.32 -5.74
C HIS A 27 -15.03 4.28 -6.87
N GLY A 28 -16.03 5.03 -7.32
CA GLY A 28 -15.91 5.94 -8.47
C GLY A 28 -14.95 7.13 -8.28
N SER A 29 -14.27 7.25 -7.15
CA SER A 29 -13.30 8.32 -6.89
C SER A 29 -12.24 7.89 -5.88
N ARG A 30 -11.12 8.63 -5.86
CA ARG A 30 -10.05 8.45 -4.88
C ARG A 30 -10.60 8.50 -3.46
N VAL A 31 -10.17 7.56 -2.63
CA VAL A 31 -10.61 7.45 -1.24
C VAL A 31 -9.52 7.94 -0.29
N GLU A 32 -9.87 8.88 0.59
CA GLU A 32 -8.93 9.42 1.57
C GLU A 32 -8.59 8.45 2.69
N HIS A 33 -9.51 7.55 3.08
CA HIS A 33 -9.31 6.61 4.17
C HIS A 33 -9.72 5.17 3.76
N PRO A 34 -8.83 4.16 3.89
CA PRO A 34 -9.12 2.81 3.40
C PRO A 34 -10.33 2.14 4.06
N MET A 35 -10.68 2.50 5.30
CA MET A 35 -11.88 1.99 5.98
C MET A 35 -13.18 2.32 5.25
N THR A 36 -13.22 3.40 4.48
CA THR A 36 -14.37 3.76 3.64
C THR A 36 -14.59 2.72 2.54
N LEU A 37 -13.51 2.08 2.06
CA LEU A 37 -13.58 1.02 1.04
C LEU A 37 -14.24 -0.25 1.54
N LEU A 38 -14.25 -0.47 2.86
CA LEU A 38 -14.84 -1.66 3.48
C LEU A 38 -16.32 -1.50 3.83
N ARG A 39 -16.82 -0.25 3.84
CA ARG A 39 -18.18 0.07 4.34
C ARG A 39 -19.18 0.34 3.22
N SER A 40 -18.73 0.55 1.99
CA SER A 40 -19.63 0.86 0.89
C SER A 40 -19.98 -0.40 0.09
N SER A 41 -21.26 -0.51 -0.25
CA SER A 41 -21.71 -1.43 -1.28
C SER A 41 -21.07 -1.05 -2.62
N PRO A 42 -20.60 -2.01 -3.42
CA PRO A 42 -20.07 -1.70 -4.74
C PRO A 42 -21.14 -0.99 -5.58
N PRO A 43 -20.78 0.06 -6.33
CA PRO A 43 -21.71 0.75 -7.21
C PRO A 43 -22.25 -0.20 -8.29
N PRO A 44 -23.47 0.03 -8.78
CA PRO A 44 -24.14 -0.84 -9.76
C PRO A 44 -23.41 -0.91 -11.11
N GLU A 45 -22.59 0.09 -11.44
CA GLU A 45 -21.67 0.05 -12.58
C GLU A 45 -20.25 -0.20 -12.08
N ALA A 46 -19.60 -1.25 -12.59
CA ALA A 46 -18.28 -1.71 -12.17
C ALA A 46 -17.15 -0.80 -12.68
N SER A 47 -17.15 0.47 -12.29
CA SER A 47 -16.01 1.35 -12.50
C SER A 47 -14.95 1.05 -11.43
N PHE A 48 -13.82 0.51 -11.89
CA PHE A 48 -12.64 0.34 -11.05
C PHE A 48 -11.79 1.60 -11.11
N HIS A 49 -11.48 2.14 -9.94
CA HIS A 49 -10.53 3.22 -9.75
C HIS A 49 -9.18 2.63 -9.33
N ALA A 50 -8.12 3.01 -10.03
CA ALA A 50 -6.76 2.51 -9.78
C ALA A 50 -5.80 3.67 -9.49
N VAL A 51 -5.11 3.60 -8.36
CA VAL A 51 -4.06 4.54 -7.97
C VAL A 51 -2.73 3.79 -7.90
N TYR A 52 -1.76 4.26 -8.66
CA TYR A 52 -0.38 3.80 -8.60
C TYR A 52 0.42 4.64 -7.61
N PHE A 53 1.16 3.96 -6.76
CA PHE A 53 2.05 4.50 -5.76
C PHE A 53 3.46 4.02 -6.09
N PRO A 54 4.38 4.91 -6.50
CA PRO A 54 5.74 4.50 -6.80
C PRO A 54 6.46 4.00 -5.56
N THR A 55 7.53 3.21 -5.74
CA THR A 55 8.42 2.88 -4.63
C THR A 55 8.95 4.16 -3.96
N LEU A 56 9.27 4.05 -2.67
CA LEU A 56 9.92 5.14 -1.93
C LEU A 56 11.42 5.24 -2.26
N ARG A 57 12.03 4.12 -2.71
CA ARG A 57 13.48 4.02 -2.95
C ARG A 57 13.76 3.21 -4.19
N GLU A 58 14.61 3.73 -5.06
CA GLU A 58 15.01 3.04 -6.30
C GLU A 58 16.17 2.05 -6.07
N ASN A 59 16.82 2.04 -4.90
CA ASN A 59 18.05 1.26 -4.69
C ASN A 59 18.29 0.90 -3.21
N THR A 60 17.60 -0.10 -2.69
CA THR A 60 17.95 -0.75 -1.42
C THR A 60 18.83 -1.96 -1.67
N ALA A 61 19.87 -2.13 -0.86
CA ALA A 61 20.63 -3.37 -0.85
C ALA A 61 19.71 -4.49 -0.33
N ILE A 62 19.24 -5.35 -1.23
CA ILE A 62 18.32 -6.44 -0.89
C ILE A 62 19.12 -7.58 -0.26
N THR A 63 18.82 -7.88 0.99
CA THR A 63 19.34 -9.03 1.73
C THR A 63 18.46 -10.26 1.51
N SER A 64 17.14 -10.08 1.54
CA SER A 64 16.14 -11.14 1.35
C SER A 64 14.85 -10.56 0.79
N VAL A 65 14.04 -11.37 0.09
CA VAL A 65 12.69 -10.97 -0.36
C VAL A 65 11.57 -11.61 0.45
N SER A 66 11.93 -12.56 1.33
CA SER A 66 10.98 -13.27 2.18
C SER A 66 10.30 -12.28 3.12
N GLY A 67 8.97 -12.28 3.16
CA GLY A 67 8.18 -11.48 4.09
C GLY A 67 7.99 -10.00 3.75
N ALA A 68 8.56 -9.50 2.64
CA ALA A 68 8.34 -8.11 2.22
C ALA A 68 6.84 -7.81 1.97
N GLY A 69 6.12 -8.75 1.34
CA GLY A 69 4.67 -8.66 1.13
C GLY A 69 3.85 -8.79 2.42
N ASP A 70 4.31 -9.61 3.37
CA ASP A 70 3.64 -9.79 4.65
C ASP A 70 3.79 -8.54 5.52
N CYS A 71 5.00 -7.97 5.58
CA CYS A 71 5.28 -6.71 6.27
C CYS A 71 4.48 -5.56 5.66
N LEU A 72 4.44 -5.46 4.32
CA LEU A 72 3.61 -4.48 3.61
C LEU A 72 2.13 -4.62 4.01
N SER A 73 1.58 -5.83 3.94
CA SER A 73 0.17 -6.09 4.21
C SER A 73 -0.19 -5.81 5.68
N ALA A 74 0.64 -6.29 6.61
CA ALA A 74 0.46 -6.08 8.05
C ALA A 74 0.52 -4.60 8.41
N THR A 75 1.49 -3.86 7.88
CA THR A 75 1.60 -2.41 8.11
C THR A 75 0.45 -1.64 7.48
N PHE A 76 -0.05 -2.05 6.30
CA PHE A 76 -1.22 -1.41 5.69
C PHE A 76 -2.45 -1.55 6.58
N VAL A 77 -2.72 -2.76 7.07
CA VAL A 77 -3.83 -3.03 7.98
C VAL A 77 -3.65 -2.28 9.30
N ALA A 78 -2.46 -2.28 9.90
CA ALA A 78 -2.18 -1.54 11.12
C ALA A 78 -2.42 -0.03 10.95
N ALA A 79 -1.87 0.57 9.90
CA ALA A 79 -2.04 1.99 9.57
C ALA A 79 -3.52 2.35 9.32
N MET A 80 -4.26 1.47 8.63
CA MET A 80 -5.70 1.62 8.42
C MET A 80 -6.48 1.60 9.74
N LEU A 81 -6.15 0.68 10.66
CA LEU A 81 -6.78 0.59 11.98
C LEU A 81 -6.42 1.78 12.88
N GLU A 82 -5.26 2.39 12.69
CA GLU A 82 -4.85 3.65 13.34
C GLU A 82 -5.56 4.89 12.80
N GLY A 83 -6.40 4.75 11.77
CA GLY A 83 -7.16 5.86 11.20
C GLY A 83 -6.38 6.72 10.20
N ARG A 84 -5.28 6.20 9.64
CA ARG A 84 -4.43 6.96 8.71
C ARG A 84 -5.07 7.10 7.34
N SER A 85 -4.66 8.14 6.62
CA SER A 85 -5.06 8.32 5.22
C SER A 85 -4.54 7.18 4.34
N THR A 86 -5.16 6.97 3.17
CA THR A 86 -4.76 5.95 2.19
C THR A 86 -3.29 6.11 1.79
N ASP A 87 -2.86 7.35 1.53
CA ASP A 87 -1.48 7.64 1.14
C ASP A 87 -0.50 7.30 2.27
N GLU A 88 -0.83 7.66 3.51
CA GLU A 88 -0.01 7.29 4.67
C GLU A 88 0.03 5.77 4.87
N CYS A 89 -1.10 5.08 4.74
CA CYS A 89 -1.13 3.62 4.81
C CYS A 89 -0.17 3.01 3.79
N VAL A 90 -0.24 3.43 2.52
CA VAL A 90 0.66 2.93 1.48
C VAL A 90 2.11 3.29 1.78
N ARG A 91 2.39 4.54 2.17
CA ARG A 91 3.75 5.01 2.46
C ARG A 91 4.41 4.20 3.58
N LEU A 92 3.71 4.00 4.70
CA LEU A 92 4.23 3.21 5.82
C LEU A 92 4.47 1.76 5.40
N SER A 93 3.57 1.20 4.60
CA SER A 93 3.65 -0.18 4.12
C SER A 93 4.82 -0.41 3.16
N LEU A 94 5.07 0.54 2.25
CA LEU A 94 6.26 0.50 1.39
C LEU A 94 7.54 0.59 2.23
N ASN A 95 7.58 1.46 3.26
CA ASN A 95 8.75 1.54 4.15
C ASN A 95 8.97 0.24 4.94
N ALA A 96 7.91 -0.40 5.43
CA ALA A 96 8.01 -1.70 6.10
C ALA A 96 8.53 -2.81 5.16
N ALA A 97 8.10 -2.80 3.90
CA ALA A 97 8.63 -3.71 2.89
C ALA A 97 10.13 -3.48 2.66
N GLU A 98 10.58 -2.23 2.57
CA GLU A 98 12.01 -1.89 2.42
C GLU A 98 12.85 -2.34 3.63
N LEU A 99 12.33 -2.19 4.84
CA LEU A 99 13.00 -2.69 6.05
C LEU A 99 13.11 -4.22 6.05
N SER A 100 12.07 -4.92 5.57
CA SER A 100 12.10 -6.38 5.36
C SER A 100 13.11 -6.77 4.30
N LEU A 101 13.15 -6.07 3.16
CA LEU A 101 14.11 -6.33 2.08
C LEU A 101 15.56 -6.21 2.51
N ALA A 102 15.86 -5.30 3.45
CA ALA A 102 17.20 -5.09 3.99
C ALA A 102 17.62 -6.12 5.06
N SER A 103 16.73 -7.03 5.46
CA SER A 103 16.95 -8.00 6.53
C SER A 103 17.07 -9.43 6.01
N SER A 104 17.70 -10.30 6.80
CA SER A 104 17.64 -11.76 6.60
C SER A 104 16.32 -12.36 7.10
N ASP A 105 15.67 -11.71 8.07
CA ASP A 105 14.44 -12.17 8.69
C ASP A 105 13.22 -11.78 7.86
N ALA A 106 12.25 -12.70 7.74
CA ALA A 106 11.01 -12.42 6.99
C ALA A 106 10.23 -11.26 7.60
N VAL A 107 10.18 -11.19 8.94
CA VAL A 107 9.62 -10.08 9.70
C VAL A 107 10.70 -9.57 10.64
N PRO A 108 11.44 -8.51 10.28
CA PRO A 108 12.52 -7.99 11.10
C PRO A 108 12.03 -7.41 12.42
N GLY A 109 12.74 -7.67 13.52
CA GLY A 109 12.48 -7.02 14.81
C GLY A 109 12.72 -5.50 14.81
N THR A 110 13.34 -4.97 13.76
CA THR A 110 13.52 -3.53 13.54
C THR A 110 12.25 -2.83 13.08
N ILE A 111 11.23 -3.55 12.60
CA ILE A 111 9.94 -2.97 12.22
C ILE A 111 9.17 -2.62 13.49
N SER A 112 9.14 -1.32 13.77
CA SER A 112 8.41 -0.67 14.84
C SER A 112 7.68 0.57 14.32
N GLN A 113 6.73 1.11 15.10
CA GLN A 113 6.00 2.31 14.73
C GLN A 113 6.94 3.49 14.43
N SER A 114 8.00 3.67 15.21
CA SER A 114 9.01 4.67 14.94
C SER A 114 9.76 4.37 13.65
N SER A 115 10.23 3.15 13.39
CA SER A 115 10.99 2.84 12.16
C SER A 115 10.21 3.07 10.85
N VAL A 116 8.89 2.85 10.87
CA VAL A 116 8.05 3.04 9.67
C VAL A 116 7.67 4.51 9.48
N LEU A 117 7.58 5.29 10.58
CA LEU A 117 7.30 6.72 10.57
C LEU A 117 8.55 7.58 10.37
N ASP A 118 9.66 7.17 10.97
CA ASP A 118 10.88 7.95 11.18
C ASP A 118 11.92 7.62 10.12
N GLN A 119 11.99 8.52 9.14
CA GLN A 119 13.10 8.65 8.19
C GLN A 119 13.44 10.15 8.03
N GLY A 120 13.29 10.97 9.09
CA GLY A 120 13.64 12.39 9.11
C GLY A 120 12.45 13.37 9.02
N SER A 121 12.45 14.39 9.87
CA SER A 121 11.37 15.37 10.11
C SER A 121 11.11 16.40 9.00
N ARG A 122 11.44 16.08 7.74
CA ARG A 122 11.03 16.81 6.54
C ARG A 122 10.50 15.77 5.60
N ASP A 123 9.36 16.00 4.97
CA ASP A 123 8.75 15.08 3.99
C ASP A 123 9.84 14.33 3.20
N PRO A 124 10.16 13.07 3.58
CA PRO A 124 11.38 12.42 3.12
C PRO A 124 11.28 12.04 1.64
N PHE A 125 10.11 12.22 1.04
CA PHE A 125 9.81 11.91 -0.34
C PHE A 125 9.02 13.04 -1.00
N PRO A 126 9.58 14.26 -1.11
CA PRO A 126 8.88 15.44 -1.64
C PRO A 126 8.48 15.30 -3.12
N HIS A 127 8.98 14.25 -3.78
CA HIS A 127 8.70 13.91 -5.17
C HIS A 127 7.85 12.64 -5.33
N TRP A 128 7.51 11.96 -4.22
CA TRP A 128 6.62 10.80 -4.26
C TRP A 128 5.20 11.28 -4.57
N LYS A 129 4.71 10.88 -5.74
CA LYS A 129 3.46 11.37 -6.30
C LYS A 129 2.62 10.19 -6.77
N PRO A 130 1.60 9.80 -5.98
CA PRO A 130 0.60 8.83 -6.42
C PRO A 130 -0.07 9.32 -7.71
N ARG A 131 -0.38 8.40 -8.63
CA ARG A 131 -0.99 8.72 -9.93
C ARG A 131 -2.24 7.88 -10.14
N VAL A 132 -3.34 8.53 -10.50
CA VAL A 132 -4.55 7.83 -10.93
C VAL A 132 -4.31 7.30 -12.34
N LEU A 133 -4.48 5.99 -12.56
CA LEU A 133 -4.20 5.34 -13.84
C LEU A 133 -5.44 5.17 -14.71
N LYS A 134 -6.61 4.99 -14.10
CA LYS A 134 -7.88 4.82 -14.83
C LYS A 134 -9.06 5.13 -13.91
N THR A 135 -10.01 5.89 -14.44
CA THR A 135 -11.38 6.00 -13.95
C THR A 135 -12.26 5.39 -15.04
N GLY A 136 -12.75 4.18 -14.81
CA GLY A 136 -13.71 3.53 -15.71
C GLY A 136 -15.06 4.20 -15.67
#